data_AF-H2C9X0-F1
#
_entry.id   AF-H2C9X0-F1
#
_cell.length_a   1.000
_cell.length_b   1.000
_cell.length_c   1.000
_cell.angle_alpha   90.00
_cell.angle_beta   90.00
_cell.angle_gamma   90.00
#
_symmetry.space_group_name_H-M   'P 1'
#
loop_
_entity.id
_entity.type
_entity.pdbx_description
1 polymer ?
#
loop_
_entity_poly.entity_id
_entity_poly.type
_entity_poly.pdbx_seq_one_letter_code
_entity_poly.pdbx_strand_id
1 'polypeptide(L)' 'MWIKTHEKLKELAVVTAKCRDEVNWLRIQQFKKGERIDFAKTGKEVYEKYSSYQILP' A
#
# COMPACT_ATOMS: atom_id res chain seq x y z
N MET A 1 -22.69 15.10 -7.35
CA MET A 1 -21.89 14.10 -8.09
C MET A 1 -20.39 14.34 -7.92
N TRP A 2 -19.89 15.55 -8.23
CA TRP A 2 -18.47 15.94 -8.09
C TRP A 2 -17.88 15.80 -6.68
N ILE A 3 -18.59 16.22 -5.64
CA ILE A 3 -18.12 16.11 -4.25
C ILE A 3 -17.83 14.65 -3.87
N LYS A 4 -18.70 13.71 -4.27
CA LYS A 4 -18.52 12.28 -4.00
C LYS A 4 -17.29 11.71 -4.72
N THR A 5 -17.05 12.14 -5.97
CA THR A 5 -15.85 11.73 -6.71
C THR A 5 -14.58 12.28 -6.06
N HIS A 6 -14.60 13.53 -5.63
CA HIS A 6 -13.46 14.17 -4.96
C HIS A 6 -13.08 13.48 -3.64
N GLU A 7 -14.07 13.16 -2.80
CA GLU A 7 -13.81 12.45 -1.55
C GLU A 7 -13.28 11.03 -1.79
N LYS A 8 -13.84 10.30 -2.77
CA LYS A 8 -13.30 8.98 -3.17
C LYS A 8 -11.85 9.05 -3.66
N LEU A 9 -11.48 10.11 -4.38
CA LEU A 9 -10.10 10.30 -4.82
C LEU A 9 -9.15 10.61 -3.67
N LYS A 10 -9.58 11.37 -2.65
CA LYS A 10 -8.80 11.58 -1.43
C LYS A 10 -8.58 10.28 -0.67
N GLU A 11 -9.63 9.49 -0.48
CA GLU A 11 -9.55 8.18 0.18
C GLU A 11 -8.57 7.27 -0.56
N LEU A 12 -8.68 7.20 -1.89
CA LEU A 12 -7.74 6.45 -2.73
C LEU A 12 -6.30 6.94 -2.57
N ALA A 13 -6.08 8.25 -2.54
CA ALA A 13 -4.75 8.83 -2.35
C ALA A 13 -4.16 8.46 -0.98
N VAL A 14 -4.95 8.53 0.09
CA VAL A 14 -4.53 8.15 1.45
C VAL A 14 -4.19 6.66 1.53
N VAL A 15 -5.05 5.80 0.97
CA VAL A 15 -4.83 4.35 0.93
C VAL A 15 -3.57 4.00 0.14
N THR A 16 -3.38 4.64 -1.02
CA THR A 16 -2.20 4.44 -1.87
C THR A 16 -0.92 4.87 -1.16
N ALA A 17 -0.93 6.01 -0.47
CA ALA A 17 0.22 6.49 0.30
C ALA A 17 0.60 5.50 1.41
N LYS A 18 -0.37 5.05 2.22
CA LYS A 18 -0.14 4.05 3.29
C LYS A 18 0.42 2.74 2.74
N CYS A 19 -0.16 2.26 1.63
CA CYS A 19 0.31 1.05 0.97
C CYS A 19 1.77 1.17 0.52
N ARG A 20 2.14 2.31 -0.08
CA ARG A 20 3.51 2.57 -0.55
C ARG A 20 4.50 2.66 0.61
N ASP A 21 4.11 3.33 1.69
CA ASP A 21 4.95 3.48 2.88
C ASP A 21 5.20 2.14 3.57
N GLU A 22 4.19 1.28 3.66
CA GLU A 22 4.32 -0.05 4.26
C GLU A 22 5.25 -0.96 3.44
N VAL A 23 5.09 -1.00 2.11
CA VAL A 23 6.02 -1.72 1.21
C VAL A 23 7.45 -1.21 1.40
N ASN A 24 7.63 0.11 1.42
CA ASN A 24 8.96 0.70 1.55
C ASN A 24 9.58 0.40 2.91
N TRP A 25 8.78 0.47 3.98
CA TRP A 25 9.23 0.13 5.32
C TRP A 25 9.72 -1.31 5.41
N LEU A 26 8.97 -2.29 4.88
CA LEU A 26 9.39 -3.70 4.86
C LEU A 26 10.72 -3.90 4.14
N ARG A 27 10.89 -3.26 2.98
CA ARG A 27 12.13 -3.35 2.19
C ARG A 27 13.31 -2.71 2.90
N ILE A 28 13.09 -1.59 3.60
CA ILE A 28 14.11 -0.97 4.47
C ILE A 28 14.49 -1.89 5.63
N GLN A 29 13.53 -2.63 6.22
CA GLN A 29 13.87 -3.61 7.26
C GLN A 29 14.73 -4.75 6.71
N GLN A 30 14.42 -5.27 5.51
CA GLN A 30 15.24 -6.30 4.85
C GLN A 30 16.66 -5.78 4.60
N PHE A 31 16.78 -4.56 4.04
CA PHE A 31 18.07 -3.92 3.81
C PHE A 31 18.89 -3.76 5.10
N LYS A 32 18.27 -3.24 6.17
CA LYS A 32 18.93 -3.02 7.47
C LYS A 32 19.40 -4.32 8.12
N LYS A 33 18.75 -5.45 7.83
CA LYS A 33 19.16 -6.79 8.29
C LYS A 33 20.24 -7.43 7.41
N GLY A 34 20.63 -6.79 6.31
CA GLY A 34 21.54 -7.37 5.32
C GLY A 34 20.89 -8.49 4.48
N GLU A 35 19.56 -8.60 4.49
CA GLU A 35 18.82 -9.57 3.69
C GLU A 35 18.69 -9.08 2.23
N ARG A 36 18.53 -10.02 1.29
CA ARG A 36 18.15 -9.66 -0.08
C ARG A 36 16.73 -9.09 -0.08
N ILE A 37 16.58 -7.87 -0.59
CA ILE A 37 15.26 -7.25 -0.73
C ILE A 37 14.41 -8.07 -1.70
N ASP A 38 13.24 -8.53 -1.22
CA ASP A 38 12.29 -9.29 -2.03
C ASP A 38 11.15 -8.35 -2.48
N PHE A 39 11.31 -7.82 -3.69
CA PHE A 39 10.35 -6.90 -4.29
C PHE A 39 9.01 -7.57 -4.62
N ALA A 40 9.03 -8.85 -4.99
CA ALA A 40 7.84 -9.59 -5.38
C ALA A 40 6.97 -9.91 -4.16
N LYS A 41 7.58 -10.46 -3.11
CA LYS A 41 6.87 -10.84 -1.88
C LYS A 41 6.31 -9.63 -1.14
N THR A 42 7.14 -8.62 -0.88
CA THR A 42 6.71 -7.40 -0.14
C THR A 42 5.62 -6.63 -0.88
N GLY A 43 5.67 -6.60 -2.21
CA GLY A 43 4.60 -6.01 -3.02
C GLY A 43 3.30 -6.82 -2.91
N LYS A 44 3.38 -8.13 -3.14
CA LYS A 44 2.22 -9.03 -3.10
C LYS A 44 1.49 -8.97 -1.75
N GLU A 45 2.19 -9.17 -0.64
CA GLU A 45 1.61 -9.21 0.71
C GLU A 45 0.88 -7.90 1.05
N VAL A 46 1.49 -6.76 0.73
CA VAL A 46 0.91 -5.46 1.07
C VAL A 46 -0.21 -5.10 0.09
N TYR A 47 -0.06 -5.32 -1.21
CA TYR A 47 -1.13 -5.04 -2.17
C TYR A 47 -2.37 -5.89 -1.92
N GLU A 48 -2.23 -7.19 -1.65
CA GLU A 48 -3.37 -8.05 -1.29
C GLU A 48 -4.08 -7.55 -0.02
N LYS A 49 -3.31 -7.13 0.99
CA LYS A 49 -3.86 -6.49 2.20
C LYS A 49 -4.69 -5.25 1.85
N TYR A 50 -4.17 -4.30 1.07
CA TYR A 50 -4.88 -3.06 0.76
C TYR A 50 -6.02 -3.22 -0.27
N SER A 51 -5.90 -4.13 -1.23
CA SER A 51 -6.98 -4.47 -2.16
C SER A 51 -8.18 -5.07 -1.44
N SER A 52 -7.97 -5.84 -0.36
CA SER A 52 -9.07 -6.38 0.45
C SER A 52 -9.88 -5.30 1.19
N TYR A 53 -9.24 -4.18 1.56
CA TYR A 53 -9.92 -3.03 2.18
C TYR A 53 -10.74 -2.21 1.18
N GLN A 54 -10.45 -2.28 -0.12
CA GLN A 54 -11.15 -1.55 -1.18
C GLN A 54 -12.50 -2.19 -1.59
N ILE A 55 -12.83 -3.38 -1.07
CA ILE A 55 -14.04 -4.13 -1.40
C ILE A 55 -15.18 -3.89 -0.38
N LEU A 56 -14.97 -3.05 0.63
CA LEU A 56 -16.07 -2.65 1.52
C LEU A 56 -16.86 -1.49 0.87
N PRO A 57 -18.19 -1.65 0.69
CA PRO A 57 -19.05 -0.69 0.00
C PRO A 57 -19.12 0.69 0.65
#